data_AF-A0A1E4UXE9-F1
#
_entry.id   AF-A0A1E4UXE9-F1
#
_cell.length_a   1.000
_cell.length_b   1.000
_cell.length_c   1.000
_cell.angle_alpha   90.00
_cell.angle_beta   90.00
_cell.angle_gamma   90.00
#
_symmetry.space_group_name_H-M   'P 1'
#
loop_
_entity.id
_entity.type
_entity.pdbx_description
1 polymer ?
#
loop_
_entity_poly.entity_id
_entity_poly.type
_entity_poly.pdbx_seq_one_letter_code
_entity_poly.pdbx_strand_id
1 'polypeptide(L)'
;MLPSQEAGASLAKNYIRRTAAGFGVHSEDLPFDVLGTKDRIGRLRLMLEDVRRAHKAGDEDSHRKLTAEVYGYLRLAWERCIEEVLFNESIQRFGEGVSTQRLKRVVVTDDDYRKIDAGMTKSSKFEHDAAMRVGRLPVPDPDELSGDIERLDTWRKAVILRREQVAAARP
;
A
#
# COMPACT_ATOMS: atom_id res chain seq x y z
N MET A 1 -1.75 -23.90 2.61
CA MET A 1 -1.49 -24.05 1.17
C MET A 1 -2.83 -24.35 0.53
N LEU A 2 -3.36 -23.48 -0.33
CA LEU A 2 -4.69 -23.70 -0.91
C LEU A 2 -4.60 -24.78 -2.00
N PRO A 3 -5.53 -25.73 -2.07
CA PRO A 3 -5.48 -26.92 -2.94
C PRO A 3 -5.52 -26.63 -4.46
N SER A 4 -5.58 -25.37 -4.87
CA SER A 4 -5.73 -24.98 -6.28
C SER A 4 -4.42 -24.98 -7.10
N GLN A 5 -3.25 -25.17 -6.46
CA GLN A 5 -1.97 -25.20 -7.18
C GLN A 5 -1.68 -26.53 -7.92
N GLU A 6 -2.43 -27.59 -7.65
CA GLU A 6 -2.19 -28.92 -8.25
C GLU A 6 -2.93 -29.18 -9.57
N ALA A 7 -3.78 -28.27 -10.05
CA ALA A 7 -4.68 -28.54 -11.20
C ALA A 7 -4.48 -27.68 -12.46
N GLY A 8 -3.48 -26.80 -12.53
CA GLY A 8 -3.23 -25.98 -13.74
C GLY A 8 -4.37 -25.03 -14.15
N ALA A 9 -5.35 -24.80 -13.28
CA ALA A 9 -6.50 -23.95 -13.57
C ALA A 9 -6.15 -22.46 -13.41
N SER A 10 -6.61 -21.63 -14.35
CA SER A 10 -6.51 -20.17 -14.26
C SER A 10 -7.40 -19.65 -13.13
N LEU A 11 -6.81 -19.05 -12.11
CA LEU A 11 -7.55 -18.39 -11.03
C LEU A 11 -8.06 -17.02 -11.51
N ALA A 12 -9.38 -16.85 -11.61
CA ALA A 12 -10.02 -15.56 -11.80
C ALA A 12 -10.45 -14.98 -10.43
N LYS A 13 -10.01 -13.76 -10.10
CA LYS A 13 -10.45 -13.05 -8.90
C LYS A 13 -11.64 -12.17 -9.27
N ASN A 14 -12.79 -12.43 -8.66
CA ASN A 14 -14.03 -11.68 -8.88
C ASN A 14 -14.39 -10.93 -7.60
N TYR A 15 -14.70 -9.64 -7.70
CA TYR A 15 -15.18 -8.85 -6.57
C TYR A 15 -16.66 -8.52 -6.72
N ILE A 16 -17.44 -8.80 -5.68
CA ILE A 16 -18.88 -8.52 -5.64
C ILE A 16 -19.13 -7.42 -4.61
N ARG A 17 -19.76 -6.33 -5.04
CA ARG A 17 -20.15 -5.23 -4.14
C ARG A 17 -21.60 -4.81 -4.33
N ARG A 18 -22.11 -4.12 -3.31
CA ARG A 18 -23.33 -3.32 -3.43
C ARG A 18 -22.98 -1.99 -4.10
N THR A 19 -23.75 -1.59 -5.10
CA THR A 19 -23.65 -0.27 -5.74
C THR A 19 -25.04 0.37 -5.82
N ALA A 20 -25.13 1.59 -6.37
CA ALA A 20 -26.42 2.21 -6.70
C ALA A 20 -27.29 1.34 -7.63
N ALA A 21 -26.68 0.44 -8.43
CA ALA A 21 -27.38 -0.49 -9.30
C ALA A 21 -27.89 -1.77 -8.60
N GLY A 22 -27.64 -1.94 -7.30
CA GLY A 22 -28.14 -3.08 -6.50
C GLY A 22 -27.03 -3.92 -5.84
N PHE A 23 -27.41 -5.13 -5.41
CA PHE A 23 -26.50 -6.14 -4.85
C PHE A 23 -25.91 -6.99 -5.98
N GLY A 24 -24.70 -7.55 -5.80
CA GLY A 24 -24.15 -8.51 -6.76
C GLY A 24 -23.34 -7.90 -7.92
N VAL A 25 -23.02 -6.60 -7.88
CA VAL A 25 -22.29 -5.96 -8.98
C VAL A 25 -20.85 -6.44 -9.01
N HIS A 26 -20.49 -7.06 -10.13
CA HIS A 26 -19.17 -7.63 -10.41
C HIS A 26 -18.20 -6.55 -10.91
N SER A 27 -16.97 -6.63 -10.43
CA SER A 27 -15.82 -5.88 -10.94
C SER A 27 -14.64 -6.83 -11.06
N GLU A 28 -13.92 -6.76 -12.17
CA GLU A 28 -12.64 -7.46 -12.34
C GLU A 28 -11.53 -6.82 -11.48
N ASP A 29 -11.66 -5.51 -11.21
CA ASP A 29 -10.77 -4.80 -10.32
C ASP A 29 -11.18 -4.99 -8.85
N LEU A 30 -10.28 -5.59 -8.09
CA LEU A 30 -10.34 -5.66 -6.64
C LEU A 30 -10.16 -4.24 -6.04
N PRO A 31 -10.97 -3.83 -5.04
CA PRO A 31 -10.77 -2.55 -4.39
C PRO A 31 -9.47 -2.51 -3.58
N PHE A 32 -8.97 -1.30 -3.34
CA PHE A 32 -7.62 -1.10 -2.79
C PHE A 32 -7.41 -1.76 -1.41
N ASP A 33 -8.47 -1.80 -0.60
CA ASP A 33 -8.49 -2.38 0.74
C ASP A 33 -8.27 -3.90 0.76
N VAL A 34 -8.66 -4.62 -0.30
CA VAL A 34 -8.43 -6.07 -0.40
C VAL A 34 -7.12 -6.45 -1.09
N LEU A 35 -6.42 -5.49 -1.70
CA LEU A 35 -5.13 -5.73 -2.34
C LEU A 35 -4.02 -5.98 -1.31
N GLY A 36 -3.13 -6.93 -1.63
CA GLY A 36 -1.87 -7.11 -0.89
C GLY A 36 -0.86 -6.00 -1.18
N THR A 37 0.21 -5.89 -0.39
CA THR A 37 1.13 -4.74 -0.47
C THR A 37 1.72 -4.53 -1.88
N LYS A 38 2.14 -5.61 -2.56
CA LYS A 38 2.72 -5.52 -3.91
C LYS A 38 1.72 -4.94 -4.92
N ASP A 39 0.46 -5.39 -4.86
CA ASP A 39 -0.58 -4.97 -5.79
C ASP A 39 -1.03 -3.52 -5.49
N ARG A 40 -1.06 -3.11 -4.22
CA ARG A 40 -1.26 -1.71 -3.82
C ARG A 40 -0.20 -0.79 -4.40
N ILE A 41 1.08 -1.17 -4.33
CA ILE A 41 2.18 -0.40 -4.96
C ILE A 41 1.97 -0.33 -6.47
N GLY A 42 1.58 -1.43 -7.12
CA GLY A 42 1.23 -1.44 -8.54
C GLY A 42 0.11 -0.46 -8.87
N ARG A 43 -0.96 -0.43 -8.07
CA ARG A 43 -2.07 0.51 -8.24
C ARG A 43 -1.63 1.96 -8.03
N LEU A 44 -0.79 2.25 -7.03
CA LEU A 44 -0.24 3.60 -6.79
C LEU A 44 0.56 4.11 -7.99
N ARG A 45 1.36 3.25 -8.63
CA ARG A 45 2.10 3.59 -9.86
C ARG A 45 1.16 3.90 -11.02
N LEU A 46 0.05 3.18 -11.16
CA LEU A 46 -0.96 3.50 -12.18
C LEU A 46 -1.63 4.85 -11.91
N MET A 47 -2.00 5.14 -10.66
CA MET A 47 -2.60 6.42 -10.28
C MET A 47 -1.64 7.60 -10.45
N LEU A 48 -0.33 7.36 -10.26
CA LEU A 48 0.70 8.37 -10.52
C LEU A 48 0.70 8.86 -11.98
N GLU A 49 0.35 8.01 -12.95
CA GLU A 49 0.26 8.43 -14.34
C GLU A 49 -0.85 9.47 -14.55
N ASP A 50 -1.94 9.40 -13.78
CA ASP A 50 -3.01 10.40 -13.81
C ASP A 50 -2.51 11.73 -13.22
N VAL A 51 -1.75 11.68 -12.14
CA VAL A 51 -1.08 12.84 -11.54
C VAL A 51 -0.12 13.49 -12.55
N ARG A 52 0.71 12.69 -13.23
CA ARG A 52 1.63 13.17 -14.28
C ARG A 52 0.87 13.84 -15.44
N ARG A 53 -0.27 13.29 -15.85
CA ARG A 53 -1.11 13.87 -16.91
C ARG A 53 -1.69 15.23 -16.50
N ALA A 54 -2.24 15.33 -15.30
CA ALA A 54 -2.78 16.60 -14.77
C ALA A 54 -1.68 17.66 -14.65
N HIS A 55 -0.51 17.29 -14.11
CA HIS A 55 0.64 18.18 -13.99
C HIS A 55 1.10 18.70 -15.37
N LYS A 56 1.26 17.81 -16.35
CA LYS A 56 1.67 18.18 -17.72
C LYS A 56 0.64 19.08 -18.42
N ALA A 57 -0.64 18.92 -18.11
CA ALA A 57 -1.71 19.75 -18.66
C ALA A 57 -1.82 21.13 -17.99
N GLY A 58 -1.08 21.38 -16.90
CA GLY A 58 -1.22 22.60 -16.10
C GLY A 58 -2.54 22.69 -15.33
N ASP A 59 -3.24 21.56 -15.15
CA ASP A 59 -4.46 21.48 -14.36
C ASP A 59 -4.09 21.35 -12.87
N GLU A 60 -3.89 22.50 -12.22
CA GLU A 60 -3.45 22.57 -10.83
C GLU A 60 -4.44 21.95 -9.85
N ASP A 61 -5.75 22.08 -10.11
CA ASP A 61 -6.79 21.56 -9.23
C ASP A 61 -6.84 20.02 -9.28
N SER A 62 -6.81 19.45 -10.49
CA SER A 62 -6.71 17.99 -10.64
C SER A 62 -5.39 17.46 -10.11
N HIS A 63 -4.27 18.15 -10.38
CA HIS A 63 -2.95 17.76 -9.88
C HIS A 63 -2.95 17.67 -8.34
N ARG A 64 -3.47 18.70 -7.66
CA ARG A 64 -3.59 18.74 -6.20
C ARG A 64 -4.47 17.61 -5.67
N LYS A 65 -5.66 17.44 -6.25
CA LYS A 65 -6.64 16.44 -5.81
C LYS A 65 -6.09 15.02 -5.96
N LEU A 66 -5.58 14.68 -7.14
CA LEU A 66 -5.05 13.35 -7.43
C LEU A 66 -3.82 13.05 -6.56
N THR A 67 -2.92 14.03 -6.38
CA THR A 67 -1.75 13.85 -5.50
C THR A 67 -2.16 13.54 -4.07
N ALA A 68 -3.13 14.29 -3.53
CA ALA A 68 -3.65 14.04 -2.18
C ALA A 68 -4.26 12.64 -2.04
N GLU A 69 -5.04 12.22 -3.05
CA GLU A 69 -5.63 10.88 -3.11
C GLU A 69 -4.56 9.78 -3.14
N VAL A 70 -3.53 9.92 -3.97
CA VAL A 70 -2.43 8.93 -4.03
C VAL A 70 -1.69 8.84 -2.71
N TYR A 71 -1.44 9.95 -2.00
CA TYR A 71 -0.82 9.91 -0.67
C TYR A 71 -1.72 9.24 0.38
N GLY A 72 -3.04 9.44 0.32
CA GLY A 72 -4.00 8.71 1.16
C GLY A 72 -3.88 7.21 0.96
N TYR A 73 -3.86 6.74 -0.30
CA TYR A 73 -3.64 5.33 -0.61
C TYR A 73 -2.24 4.84 -0.26
N LEU A 74 -1.20 5.68 -0.38
CA LEU A 74 0.16 5.33 0.00
C LEU A 74 0.26 5.08 1.51
N ARG A 75 -0.43 5.88 2.33
CA ARG A 75 -0.53 5.63 3.78
C ARG A 75 -1.15 4.27 4.08
N LEU A 76 -2.26 3.93 3.41
CA LEU A 76 -2.89 2.62 3.53
C LEU A 76 -1.96 1.49 3.05
N ALA A 77 -1.11 1.74 2.05
CA ALA A 77 -0.13 0.77 1.59
C ALA A 77 1.01 0.55 2.60
N TRP A 78 1.48 1.61 3.27
CA TRP A 78 2.42 1.51 4.40
C TRP A 78 1.87 0.65 5.52
N GLU A 79 0.65 0.96 5.95
CA GLU A 79 -0.08 0.20 6.95
C GLU A 79 -0.19 -1.29 6.61
N ARG A 80 -0.59 -1.60 5.37
CA ARG A 80 -0.66 -2.99 4.89
C ARG A 80 0.72 -3.65 4.85
N CYS A 81 1.75 -2.95 4.41
CA CYS A 81 3.12 -3.47 4.38
C CYS A 81 3.64 -3.79 5.78
N ILE A 82 3.29 -2.99 6.79
CA ILE A 82 3.68 -3.25 8.17
C ILE A 82 3.04 -4.56 8.67
N GLU A 83 1.74 -4.75 8.47
CA GLU A 83 1.04 -5.97 8.89
C GLU A 83 1.47 -7.21 8.09
N GLU A 84 1.48 -7.10 6.76
CA GLU A 84 1.72 -8.21 5.84
C GLU A 84 3.20 -8.61 5.76
N VAL A 85 4.11 -7.63 5.78
CA VAL A 85 5.52 -7.84 5.44
C VAL A 85 6.42 -7.72 6.67
N LEU A 86 6.35 -6.62 7.42
CA LEU A 86 7.21 -6.43 8.61
C LEU A 86 6.86 -7.39 9.73
N PHE A 87 5.58 -7.44 10.11
CA PHE A 87 5.08 -8.37 11.12
C PHE A 87 4.78 -9.76 10.55
N ASN A 88 5.01 -10.00 9.26
CA ASN A 88 4.80 -11.29 8.62
C ASN A 88 3.43 -11.89 8.97
N GLU A 89 2.39 -11.05 8.96
CA GLU A 89 1.02 -11.41 9.32
C GLU A 89 0.86 -12.02 10.73
N SER A 90 1.77 -11.73 11.67
CA SER A 90 1.63 -12.10 13.08
C SER A 90 0.48 -11.36 13.77
N ILE A 91 0.21 -10.14 13.32
CA ILE A 91 -0.90 -9.29 13.76
C ILE A 91 -1.52 -8.68 12.49
N GLN A 92 -2.84 -8.77 12.35
CA GLN A 92 -3.59 -8.21 11.23
C GLN A 92 -4.83 -7.51 11.78
N ARG A 93 -5.24 -6.39 11.18
CA ARG A 93 -6.53 -5.78 11.51
C ARG A 93 -7.67 -6.77 11.27
N PHE A 94 -8.61 -6.80 12.21
CA PHE A 94 -9.75 -7.72 12.22
C PHE A 94 -9.40 -9.21 12.29
N GLY A 95 -8.13 -9.56 12.54
CA GLY A 95 -7.72 -10.93 12.80
C GLY A 95 -8.08 -11.36 14.23
N GLU A 96 -8.51 -12.61 14.39
CA GLU A 96 -8.71 -13.20 15.70
C GLU A 96 -7.36 -13.65 16.29
N GLY A 97 -6.86 -12.89 17.27
CA GLY A 97 -5.68 -13.24 18.04
C GLY A 97 -4.34 -12.88 17.37
N VAL A 98 -3.26 -13.45 17.93
CA VAL A 98 -1.87 -13.19 17.53
C VAL A 98 -1.25 -14.50 17.04
N SER A 99 -0.71 -14.51 15.81
CA SER A 99 -0.04 -15.69 15.25
C SER A 99 1.43 -15.75 15.68
N THR A 100 1.66 -16.32 16.87
CA THR A 100 2.98 -16.39 17.51
C THR A 100 4.00 -17.19 16.69
N GLN A 101 3.57 -18.23 15.97
CA GLN A 101 4.45 -19.02 15.10
C GLN A 101 5.08 -18.20 13.96
N ARG A 102 4.40 -17.14 13.49
CA ARG A 102 4.88 -16.25 12.44
C ARG A 102 5.99 -15.30 12.92
N LEU A 103 6.11 -15.07 14.24
CA LEU A 103 7.15 -14.22 14.84
C LEU A 103 8.56 -14.74 14.57
N LYS A 104 8.70 -16.04 14.25
CA LYS A 104 9.99 -16.62 13.83
C LYS A 104 10.61 -15.95 12.61
N ARG A 105 9.84 -15.17 11.83
CA ARG A 105 10.35 -14.40 10.68
C ARG A 105 10.50 -12.90 10.96
N VAL A 106 10.04 -12.43 12.12
CA VAL A 106 9.94 -11.00 12.44
C VAL A 106 11.23 -10.52 13.09
N VAL A 107 11.77 -9.44 12.52
CA VAL A 107 12.84 -8.60 13.08
C VAL A 107 12.52 -7.15 12.72
N VAL A 108 12.44 -6.31 13.74
CA VAL A 108 12.26 -4.85 13.61
C VAL A 108 13.54 -4.18 14.08
N THR A 109 14.06 -3.30 13.25
CA THR A 109 15.27 -2.51 13.52
C THR A 109 14.91 -1.04 13.63
N ASP A 110 15.78 -0.24 14.25
CA ASP A 110 15.58 1.22 14.30
C ASP A 110 15.51 1.86 12.91
N ASP A 111 16.20 1.27 11.93
CA ASP A 111 16.14 1.70 10.54
C ASP A 111 14.76 1.47 9.92
N ASP A 112 14.07 0.38 10.28
CA ASP A 112 12.67 0.19 9.86
C ASP A 112 11.77 1.25 10.47
N TYR A 113 11.94 1.54 11.78
CA TYR A 113 11.17 2.58 12.44
C TYR A 113 11.35 3.94 11.76
N ARG A 114 12.59 4.35 11.46
CA ARG A 114 12.87 5.63 10.77
C ARG A 114 12.20 5.69 9.39
N LYS A 115 12.22 4.60 8.62
CA LYS A 115 11.59 4.54 7.30
C LYS A 115 10.07 4.62 7.40
N ILE A 116 9.47 3.89 8.33
CA ILE A 116 8.03 3.90 8.60
C ILE A 116 7.59 5.30 9.05
N ASP A 117 8.29 5.87 10.02
CA ASP A 117 7.98 7.19 10.57
C ASP A 117 8.01 8.27 9.48
N ALA A 118 9.06 8.29 8.65
CA ALA A 118 9.18 9.22 7.53
C ALA A 118 8.05 9.04 6.50
N GLY A 119 7.79 7.80 6.08
CA GLY A 119 6.76 7.50 5.08
C GLY A 119 5.34 7.79 5.57
N MET A 120 5.03 7.41 6.82
CA MET A 120 3.73 7.65 7.45
C MET A 120 3.51 9.14 7.72
N THR A 121 4.50 9.84 8.28
CA THR A 121 4.42 11.28 8.54
C THR A 121 4.18 12.05 7.26
N LYS A 122 4.89 11.73 6.19
CA LYS A 122 4.68 12.41 4.91
C LYS A 122 3.30 12.13 4.34
N SER A 123 2.88 10.88 4.29
CA SER A 123 1.59 10.49 3.71
C SER A 123 0.40 11.09 4.49
N SER A 124 0.48 11.15 5.82
CA SER A 124 -0.56 11.73 6.68
C SER A 124 -0.79 13.22 6.48
N LYS A 125 0.21 13.98 6.04
CA LYS A 125 0.05 15.42 5.74
C LYS A 125 -1.02 15.65 4.67
N PHE A 126 -1.21 14.70 3.77
CA PHE A 126 -2.15 14.85 2.66
C PHE A 126 -3.56 14.34 2.97
N GLU A 127 -3.72 13.52 4.00
CA GLU A 127 -5.02 12.97 4.40
C GLU A 127 -5.75 13.86 5.42
N HIS A 128 -5.03 14.47 6.36
CA HIS A 128 -5.64 15.13 7.52
C HIS A 128 -5.50 16.65 7.54
N ASP A 129 -4.64 17.22 6.69
CA ASP A 129 -4.39 18.66 6.75
C ASP A 129 -5.50 19.46 6.07
N ALA A 130 -6.18 20.30 6.83
CA ALA A 130 -7.14 21.27 6.30
C ALA A 130 -6.49 22.22 5.28
N ALA A 131 -5.19 22.49 5.40
CA ALA A 131 -4.43 23.31 4.45
C ALA A 131 -4.37 22.72 3.04
N MET A 132 -4.45 21.39 2.88
CA MET A 132 -4.58 20.76 1.56
C MET A 132 -5.91 21.15 0.88
N ARG A 133 -7.00 21.19 1.65
CA ARG A 133 -8.32 21.61 1.14
C ARG A 133 -8.40 23.10 0.81
N VAL A 134 -7.56 23.94 1.43
CA VAL A 134 -7.57 25.41 1.24
C VAL A 134 -6.33 25.89 0.47
N GLY A 135 -5.63 24.98 -0.22
CA GLY A 135 -4.63 25.37 -1.21
C GLY A 135 -3.23 25.73 -0.68
N ARG A 136 -2.99 25.64 0.64
CA ARG A 136 -1.82 26.23 1.31
C ARG A 136 -0.61 25.31 1.45
N LEU A 137 -0.76 24.01 1.21
CA LEU A 137 0.39 23.11 1.13
C LEU A 137 0.92 23.11 -0.32
N PRO A 138 2.23 23.27 -0.54
CA PRO A 138 2.81 23.00 -1.85
C PRO A 138 2.53 21.54 -2.23
N VAL A 139 2.00 21.35 -3.44
CA VAL A 139 1.72 20.03 -3.99
C VAL A 139 3.05 19.45 -4.49
N PRO A 140 3.46 18.26 -4.01
CA PRO A 140 4.67 17.60 -4.50
C PRO A 140 4.63 17.42 -6.01
N ASP A 141 5.81 17.52 -6.64
CA ASP A 141 5.97 17.16 -8.04
C ASP A 141 5.70 15.65 -8.23
N PRO A 142 5.17 15.21 -9.40
CA PRO A 142 4.97 13.79 -9.68
C PRO A 142 6.22 12.91 -9.46
N ASP A 143 7.42 13.43 -9.70
CA ASP A 143 8.67 12.67 -9.46
C ASP A 143 8.98 12.52 -7.96
N GLU A 144 8.61 13.51 -7.13
CA GLU A 144 8.71 13.39 -5.68
C GLU A 144 7.77 12.29 -5.16
N LEU A 145 6.51 12.30 -5.62
CA LEU A 145 5.52 11.27 -5.30
C LEU A 145 5.97 9.88 -5.80
N SER A 146 6.55 9.82 -7.00
CA SER A 146 7.16 8.59 -7.52
C SER A 146 8.24 8.06 -6.58
N GLY A 147 9.13 8.93 -6.11
CA GLY A 147 10.16 8.58 -5.13
C GLY A 147 9.59 8.05 -3.82
N ASP A 148 8.46 8.57 -3.34
CA ASP A 148 7.79 8.06 -2.14
C ASP A 148 7.19 6.67 -2.31
N ILE A 149 6.57 6.40 -3.46
CA ILE A 149 6.05 5.07 -3.79
C ILE A 149 7.21 4.06 -3.85
N GLU A 150 8.33 4.43 -4.49
CA GLU A 150 9.50 3.56 -4.61
C GLU A 150 10.24 3.35 -3.28
N ARG A 151 10.20 4.33 -2.36
CA ARG A 151 10.71 4.15 -0.99
C ARG A 151 9.99 3.00 -0.27
N LEU A 152 8.66 2.93 -0.39
CA LEU A 152 7.87 1.82 0.19
C LEU A 152 8.25 0.49 -0.46
N ASP A 153 8.34 0.41 -1.79
CA ASP A 153 8.68 -0.85 -2.48
C ASP A 153 10.10 -1.32 -2.16
N THR A 154 11.05 -0.39 -2.06
CA THR A 154 12.43 -0.68 -1.69
C THR A 154 12.51 -1.22 -0.26
N TRP A 155 11.85 -0.56 0.69
CA TRP A 155 11.80 -1.05 2.08
C TRP A 155 11.13 -2.42 2.16
N ARG A 156 9.99 -2.61 1.48
CA ARG A 156 9.29 -3.91 1.39
C ARG A 156 10.21 -5.04 0.93
N LYS A 157 10.99 -4.83 -0.13
CA LYS A 157 11.95 -5.82 -0.66
C LYS A 157 13.05 -6.12 0.36
N ALA A 158 13.58 -5.10 1.03
CA ALA A 158 14.62 -5.27 2.05
C ALA A 158 14.13 -6.12 3.24
N VAL A 159 12.91 -5.86 3.72
CA VAL A 159 12.29 -6.65 4.81
C VAL A 159 12.05 -8.10 4.38
N ILE A 160 11.57 -8.33 3.14
CA ILE A 160 11.38 -9.68 2.59
C ILE A 160 12.71 -10.45 2.53
N LEU A 161 13.80 -9.80 2.11
CA LEU A 161 15.10 -10.45 2.09
C LEU A 161 15.56 -10.82 3.51
N ARG A 162 15.46 -9.86 4.45
CA ARG A 162 15.87 -10.07 5.84
C ARG A 162 15.08 -11.18 6.53
N ARG A 163 13.77 -11.28 6.31
CA ARG A 163 12.94 -12.32 6.96
C ARG A 163 13.31 -13.74 6.53
N GLU A 164 13.75 -13.94 5.28
CA GLU A 164 14.17 -15.28 4.82
C GLU A 164 15.51 -15.67 5.47
N GLN A 165 16.44 -14.73 5.60
CA GLN A 165 17.71 -14.93 6.31
C GLN A 165 17.47 -15.28 7.79
N VAL A 166 16.59 -14.51 8.45
CA VAL A 166 16.22 -14.74 9.85
C VAL A 166 15.54 -16.09 10.04
N ALA A 167 14.65 -16.47 9.13
CA ALA A 167 13.95 -17.75 9.20
C ALA A 167 14.90 -18.95 9.07
N ALA A 168 15.96 -18.82 8.27
CA ALA A 168 16.98 -19.86 8.12
C ALA A 168 17.92 -19.98 9.33
N ALA A 169 18.13 -18.88 10.06
CA ALA A 169 19.01 -18.83 11.22
C ALA A 169 18.34 -19.23 12.54
N ARG A 170 17.00 -19.24 12.59
CA ARG A 170 16.23 -19.58 13.79
C ARG A 170 15.91 -21.08 13.81
N PRO A 171 15.99 -21.74 14.98
CA PRO A 171 15.68 -23.16 15.14
C PRO A 171 14.21 -23.48 14.85
#